data_AF-A0A829N657-F1
#
_entry.id   AF-A0A829N657-F1
#
_cell.length_a   1.000
_cell.length_b   1.000
_cell.length_c   1.000
_cell.angle_alpha   90.00
_cell.angle_beta   90.00
_cell.angle_gamma   90.00
#
_symmetry.space_group_name_H-M   'P 1'
#
loop_
_entity.id
_entity.type
_entity.pdbx_description
1 polymer ?
#
loop_
_entity_poly.entity_id
_entity_poly.type
_entity_poly.pdbx_seq_one_letter_code
_entity_poly.pdbx_strand_id
1 'polypeptide(L)' 'MSNVVPIRKALPRVEVVGASGEWVVRIIETDQEITRSFGLESFALSFAEGQRIRLHLDKVVRL' A
#
# COMPACT_ATOMS: atom_id res chain seq x y z
N MET A 1 -1.31 7.35 -14.06
CA MET A 1 -1.94 6.08 -14.49
C MET A 1 -1.66 5.04 -13.43
N SER A 2 -2.68 4.40 -12.87
CA SER A 2 -2.49 3.33 -11.88
C SER A 2 -2.30 2.01 -12.63
N ASN A 3 -1.16 1.33 -12.46
CA ASN A 3 -0.97 -0.02 -13.00
C ASN A 3 -1.70 -1.01 -12.09
N VAL A 4 -2.73 -1.69 -12.62
CA VAL A 4 -3.45 -2.76 -11.92
C VAL A 4 -2.86 -4.09 -12.40
N VAL A 5 -2.18 -4.81 -11.52
CA VAL A 5 -1.64 -6.14 -11.81
C VAL A 5 -2.59 -7.19 -11.23
N PRO A 6 -3.10 -8.15 -12.01
CA PRO A 6 -3.90 -9.25 -11.47
C PRO A 6 -3.02 -10.17 -10.62
N ILE A 7 -3.26 -10.23 -9.31
CA ILE A 7 -2.55 -11.14 -8.41
C ILE A 7 -3.32 -12.46 -8.26
N ARG A 8 -2.59 -13.59 -8.19
CA ARG A 8 -3.13 -14.87 -7.72
C ARG A 8 -3.58 -14.73 -6.26
N LYS A 9 -4.89 -14.71 -5.95
CA LYS A 9 -5.51 -14.67 -4.60
C LYS A 9 -4.51 -14.44 -3.46
N ALA A 10 -4.15 -13.18 -3.21
CA ALA A 10 -3.30 -12.80 -2.09
C ALA A 10 -4.17 -12.37 -0.90
N LEU A 11 -3.66 -12.57 0.31
CA LEU A 11 -4.32 -12.03 1.51
C LEU A 11 -4.25 -10.49 1.48
N PRO A 12 -5.35 -9.80 1.81
CA PRO A 12 -5.36 -8.35 1.85
C PRO A 12 -4.27 -7.81 2.79
N ARG A 13 -3.47 -6.86 2.31
CA ARG A 13 -2.43 -6.21 3.11
C ARG A 13 -2.05 -4.85 2.55
N VAL A 14 -1.55 -4.00 3.43
CA VAL A 14 -0.99 -2.70 3.09
C VAL A 14 0.49 -2.70 3.46
N GLU A 15 1.33 -2.44 2.47
CA GLU A 15 2.79 -2.36 2.60
C GLU A 15 3.27 -0.94 2.32
N VAL A 16 4.27 -0.47 3.06
CA VAL A 16 4.96 0.80 2.83
C VAL A 16 6.44 0.50 2.65
N VAL A 17 7.00 0.97 1.54
CA VAL A 17 8.42 0.83 1.19
C VAL A 17 9.01 2.21 1.03
N GLY A 18 10.15 2.47 1.65
CA GLY A 18 10.91 3.71 1.45
C GLY A 18 12.21 3.43 0.71
N ALA A 19 12.42 4.05 -0.45
CA ALA A 19 13.67 3.92 -1.20
C ALA A 19 14.04 5.24 -1.89
N SER A 20 15.31 5.65 -1.75
CA SER A 20 15.89 6.78 -2.49
C SER A 20 15.12 8.11 -2.38
N GLY A 21 14.48 8.36 -1.24
CA GLY A 21 13.71 9.60 -0.99
C GLY A 21 12.26 9.55 -1.45
N GLU A 22 11.81 8.42 -2.01
CA GLU A 22 10.40 8.19 -2.34
C GLU A 22 9.80 7.11 -1.44
N TRP A 23 8.50 7.25 -1.18
CA TRP A 23 7.72 6.33 -0.38
C TRP A 23 6.63 5.72 -1.24
N VAL A 24 6.58 4.40 -1.27
CA VAL A 24 5.63 3.65 -2.08
C VAL A 24 4.72 2.87 -1.15
N VAL A 25 3.42 3.09 -1.28
CA VAL A 25 2.38 2.31 -0.60
C VAL A 25 1.81 1.30 -1.60
N ARG A 26 1.90 0.02 -1.24
CA ARG A 26 1.28 -1.10 -1.95
C ARG A 26 0.05 -1.57 -1.21
N ILE A 27 -1.06 -1.62 -1.91
CA ILE A 27 -2.35 -2.10 -1.41
C ILE A 27 -2.65 -3.37 -2.18
N ILE A 28 -2.67 -4.48 -1.48
CA ILE A 28 -2.97 -5.78 -2.05
C ILE A 28 -4.37 -6.14 -1.58
N GLU A 29 -5.26 -6.38 -2.52
CA GLU A 29 -6.60 -6.92 -2.32
C GLU A 29 -6.70 -8.29 -3.00
N THR A 30 -7.83 -8.98 -2.81
CA THR A 30 -8.02 -10.35 -3.28
C THR A 30 -7.87 -10.47 -4.82
N ASP A 31 -8.23 -9.42 -5.54
CA ASP A 31 -8.36 -9.34 -6.98
C ASP A 31 -7.42 -8.33 -7.64
N GLN A 32 -6.87 -7.38 -6.88
CA GLN A 32 -6.06 -6.30 -7.42
C GLN A 32 -4.87 -5.90 -6.53
N GLU A 33 -3.81 -5.42 -7.18
CA GLU A 33 -2.76 -4.64 -6.56
C GLU A 33 -2.86 -3.18 -6.98
N ILE A 34 -2.76 -2.26 -6.03
CA ILE A 34 -2.65 -0.83 -6.30
C ILE A 34 -1.36 -0.33 -5.66
N THR A 35 -0.56 0.40 -6.44
CA THR A 35 0.66 1.05 -5.96
C THR A 35 0.53 2.58 -6.07
N ARG A 36 0.94 3.29 -5.02
CA ARG A 36 0.98 4.77 -4.98
C ARG A 36 2.29 5.27 -4.40
N SER A 37 2.90 6.22 -5.09
CA SER A 37 4.15 6.88 -4.68
C SER A 37 3.88 8.24 -4.03
N PHE A 38 4.71 8.60 -3.05
CA PHE A 38 4.64 9.82 -2.28
C PHE A 38 6.07 10.36 -2.06
N GLY A 39 6.25 11.67 -2.16
CA GLY A 39 7.54 12.31 -1.85
C GLY A 39 7.78 12.52 -0.35
N LEU A 40 6.76 12.33 0.50
CA LEU A 40 6.85 12.54 1.94
C LEU A 40 6.40 11.29 2.69
N GLU A 41 7.20 10.90 3.68
CA GLU A 41 6.91 9.73 4.53
C GLU A 41 5.59 9.89 5.27
N SER A 42 5.34 11.06 5.87
CA SER A 42 4.13 11.32 6.65
C SER A 42 2.86 11.12 5.83
N PHE A 43 2.86 11.54 4.57
CA PHE A 43 1.72 11.35 3.67
C PHE A 43 1.55 9.90 3.26
N ALA A 44 2.65 9.19 2.98
CA ALA A 44 2.59 7.76 2.70
C ALA A 44 2.01 6.98 3.88
N LEU A 45 2.45 7.28 5.11
CA LEU A 45 1.97 6.63 6.34
C LEU A 45 0.49 6.96 6.62
N SER A 46 0.08 8.22 6.51
CA SER A 46 -1.34 8.59 6.69
C SER A 46 -2.24 7.92 5.64
N PHE A 47 -1.79 7.85 4.39
CA PHE A 47 -2.52 7.16 3.34
C PHE A 47 -2.60 5.65 3.63
N ALA A 48 -1.49 5.01 4.02
CA ALA A 48 -1.45 3.60 4.37
C ALA A 48 -2.38 3.25 5.55
N GLU A 49 -2.42 4.08 6.59
CA GLU A 49 -3.35 3.91 7.73
C GLU A 49 -4.81 4.00 7.29
N GLY A 50 -5.16 4.95 6.42
CA GLY A 50 -6.50 5.02 5.84
C GLY A 50 -6.89 3.75 5.08
N GLN A 51 -5.95 3.16 4.33
CA GLN A 51 -6.17 1.89 3.63
C GLN A 51 -6.26 0.71 4.58
N ARG A 52 -5.46 0.68 5.65
CA ARG A 52 -5.53 -0.35 6.70
C ARG A 52 -6.92 -0.39 7.33
N ILE A 53 -7.47 0.78 7.68
CA ILE A 53 -8.82 0.90 8.26
C ILE A 53 -9.88 0.46 7.24
N ARG A 54 -9.81 0.93 5.99
CA ARG A 54 -10.76 0.55 4.92
C ARG A 54 -10.80 -0.96 4.69
N LEU A 55 -9.65 -1.63 4.79
CA LEU A 55 -9.50 -3.06 4.56
C LEU A 55 -9.66 -3.90 5.84
N HIS A 56 -10.00 -3.28 6.98
CA HIS A 56 -10.14 -3.95 8.28
C HIS A 56 -8.91 -4.76 8.70
N LEU A 57 -7.72 -4.20 8.46
CA LEU A 57 -6.45 -4.85 8.78
C LEU A 57 -5.92 -4.42 10.15
N ASP A 58 -5.23 -5.32 10.84
CA ASP A 58 -4.65 -5.02 12.15
C ASP A 58 -3.47 -4.05 12.07
N LYS A 59 -2.66 -4.14 11.01
CA LYS A 59 -1.43 -3.36 10.87
C LYS A 59 -1.07 -3.05 9.42
N VAL A 60 -0.30 -1.97 9.26
CA VAL A 60 0.49 -1.69 8.06
C VAL A 60 1.83 -2.43 8.17
N VAL A 61 2.28 -3.06 7.08
CA VAL A 61 3.61 -3.67 6.98
C VAL A 61 4.59 -2.63 6.43
N ARG A 62 5.74 -2.47 7.08
CA ARG A 62 6.82 -1.61 6.59
C ARG A 62 7.99 -2.49 6.16
N LEU A 63 8.45 -2.31 4.92
CA LEU A 63 9.52 -3.08 4.29
C LEU A 63 10.76 -2.23 4.06
#